data_AF-A0A7S3P186-F1
#
_entry.id   AF-A0A7S3P186-F1
#
_cell.length_a   1.000
_cell.length_b   1.000
_cell.length_c   1.000
_cell.angle_alpha   90.00
_cell.angle_beta   90.00
_cell.angle_gamma   90.00
#
_symmetry.space_group_name_H-M   'P 1'
#
loop_
_entity.id
_entity.type
_entity.pdbx_description
1 polymer ?
#
loop_
_entity_poly.entity_id
_entity_poly.type
_entity_poly.pdbx_seq_one_letter_code
_entity_poly.pdbx_strand_id
1 'polypeptide(L)'
;WYHTIQYTRTQYLASNCIPLISYVAIEVGMVSSSNSTISLFTAGAAGIAAVSAVALTLLQSDAASRRILPVGQLAAKRRVEYNYRWTQALEKAKLQVQFFLSGGVNESSADEALLRTTILTEESEMQELVDKILSKKDPTDVRVVRLGKDAQLSSTEFFLWLISTRSHEVYQLPLTQFTTLLGRAFERQIMSSAFCFVSDASASAASRTVVGLVRASKTAVHVVEEPLWMASLAAILEHNLLSASTAETVLFSLCRMEAQPSSKSPTLLITLPGQASTALLLPLLQKVFPDDRHVFSYTGCVRTVQYAAQLRKSHPRAKVPKSVDEALKFDNPVSVTTPIYRTLYKSANVMKSFLGSLASLPIEVADTVETWMEAVDAFLELKEEDKVNGYLPYVFKLDYIQNGSLEKEKKAYWCVVSLLQFVTGSRTRAKDLTEQQIDAAISWLKDQPTKLSSLDHQRKAVEETVFNHKRILLENKTLLDTVQPTQHWTLKQAVKAGCACCAPDEDEDPEDMGALTEKLAAFKNGSKKPVNGGYVDGKTAFAFDPTRFST
;
A
#
# COMPACT_ATOMS: atom_id res chain seq x y z
N TRP A 1 -21.65 -5.54 18.14
CA TRP A 1 -20.78 -6.11 17.09
C TRP A 1 -21.58 -6.87 16.01
N TYR A 2 -22.25 -7.99 16.32
CA TYR A 2 -23.01 -8.77 15.32
C TYR A 2 -24.24 -8.03 14.74
N HIS A 3 -24.99 -7.30 15.57
CA HIS A 3 -26.19 -6.57 15.15
C HIS A 3 -25.91 -5.37 14.22
N THR A 4 -24.81 -4.64 14.43
CA THR A 4 -24.42 -3.49 13.59
C THR A 4 -24.00 -3.93 12.19
N ILE A 5 -23.21 -5.01 12.10
CA ILE A 5 -22.79 -5.61 10.82
C ILE A 5 -23.99 -6.15 10.04
N GLN A 6 -24.96 -6.77 10.72
CA GLN A 6 -26.21 -7.23 10.12
C GLN A 6 -27.02 -6.05 9.56
N TYR A 7 -27.15 -4.95 10.32
CA TYR A 7 -27.92 -3.78 9.90
C TYR A 7 -27.34 -3.09 8.65
N THR A 8 -26.01 -2.92 8.57
CA THR A 8 -25.36 -2.35 7.38
C THR A 8 -25.48 -3.26 6.16
N ARG A 9 -25.44 -4.58 6.36
CA ARG A 9 -25.69 -5.56 5.30
C ARG A 9 -27.14 -5.44 4.77
N THR A 10 -28.13 -5.26 5.64
CA THR A 10 -29.54 -5.12 5.25
C THR A 10 -29.84 -3.82 4.49
N GLN A 11 -29.23 -2.69 4.86
CA GLN A 11 -29.36 -1.44 4.07
C GLN A 11 -28.67 -1.54 2.69
N TYR A 12 -27.51 -2.21 2.61
CA TYR A 12 -26.84 -2.50 1.34
C TYR A 12 -27.70 -3.40 0.43
N LEU A 13 -28.44 -4.35 1.01
CA LEU A 13 -29.38 -5.21 0.30
C LEU A 13 -30.58 -4.41 -0.26
N ALA A 14 -31.08 -3.43 0.49
CA ALA A 14 -32.25 -2.65 0.10
C ALA A 14 -31.97 -1.63 -1.03
N SER A 15 -30.78 -1.01 -1.09
CA SER A 15 -30.50 0.05 -2.08
C SER A 15 -30.09 -0.46 -3.46
N ASN A 16 -29.48 -1.65 -3.55
CA ASN A 16 -28.92 -2.17 -4.81
C ASN A 16 -29.76 -3.27 -5.48
N CYS A 17 -30.79 -3.81 -4.82
CA CYS A 17 -31.59 -4.92 -5.36
C CYS A 17 -32.97 -4.51 -5.91
N ILE A 18 -33.38 -3.24 -5.77
CA ILE A 18 -34.73 -2.76 -6.19
C ILE A 18 -35.02 -3.06 -7.68
N PRO A 19 -34.09 -2.91 -8.64
CA PRO A 19 -34.38 -3.22 -10.04
C PRO A 19 -34.59 -4.73 -10.31
N LEU A 20 -33.98 -5.62 -9.52
CA LEU A 20 -34.10 -7.08 -9.67
C LEU A 20 -35.37 -7.63 -8.99
N ILE A 21 -35.79 -7.01 -7.88
CA ILE A 21 -36.99 -7.41 -7.13
C ILE A 21 -38.26 -7.15 -7.96
N SER A 22 -38.30 -6.06 -8.73
CA SER A 22 -39.43 -5.75 -9.62
C SER A 22 -39.64 -6.78 -10.73
N TYR A 23 -38.58 -7.46 -11.19
CA TYR A 23 -38.69 -8.43 -12.29
C TYR A 23 -39.20 -9.80 -11.82
N VAL A 24 -38.81 -10.24 -10.61
CA VAL A 24 -39.21 -11.56 -10.06
C VAL A 24 -40.60 -11.51 -9.40
N ALA A 25 -41.01 -10.36 -8.85
CA ALA A 25 -42.31 -10.22 -8.20
C ALA A 25 -43.51 -10.23 -9.18
N ILE A 26 -43.28 -9.97 -10.47
CA ILE A 26 -44.36 -9.87 -11.48
C ILE A 26 -44.82 -11.27 -11.97
N GLU A 27 -43.99 -12.31 -11.88
CA GLU A 27 -44.38 -13.66 -12.36
C GLU A 27 -45.10 -14.53 -11.32
N VAL A 28 -45.00 -14.24 -10.02
CA VAL A 28 -45.55 -15.11 -8.96
C VAL A 28 -46.97 -14.69 -8.50
N GLY A 29 -47.47 -13.56 -9.00
CA GLY A 29 -48.69 -12.92 -8.53
C GLY A 29 -49.97 -13.26 -9.29
N MET A 30 -50.24 -14.52 -9.67
CA MET A 30 -51.56 -14.89 -10.21
C MET A 30 -51.95 -16.36 -9.94
N VAL A 31 -52.38 -16.72 -8.72
CA VAL A 31 -53.32 -17.84 -8.48
C VAL A 31 -54.09 -17.67 -7.15
N SER A 32 -55.41 -17.56 -7.29
CA SER A 32 -56.52 -18.10 -6.45
C SER A 32 -56.93 -17.53 -5.08
N SER A 33 -58.25 -17.37 -4.99
CA SER A 33 -59.14 -17.04 -3.87
C SER A 33 -59.73 -18.28 -3.19
N SER A 34 -59.73 -18.33 -1.85
CA SER A 34 -60.88 -18.75 -0.99
C SER A 34 -60.45 -19.01 0.47
N ASN A 35 -61.37 -18.71 1.38
CA ASN A 35 -61.21 -18.43 2.81
C ASN A 35 -60.76 -19.63 3.69
N SER A 36 -59.49 -19.99 3.60
CA SER A 36 -58.73 -20.72 4.63
C SER A 36 -57.36 -20.07 4.86
N THR A 37 -57.31 -18.77 4.61
CA THR A 37 -56.18 -18.10 3.97
C THR A 37 -55.08 -17.62 4.91
N ILE A 38 -55.32 -17.40 6.20
CA ILE A 38 -54.31 -16.66 6.98
C ILE A 38 -53.07 -17.51 7.31
N SER A 39 -53.23 -18.79 7.67
CA SER A 39 -52.09 -19.68 7.95
C SER A 39 -51.39 -20.21 6.69
N LEU A 40 -52.14 -20.41 5.58
CA LEU A 40 -51.56 -20.84 4.31
C LEU A 40 -50.85 -19.69 3.58
N PHE A 41 -51.35 -18.45 3.69
CA PHE A 41 -50.68 -17.26 3.13
C PHE A 41 -49.44 -16.89 3.91
N THR A 42 -49.41 -17.05 5.23
CA THR A 42 -48.20 -16.80 6.01
C THR A 42 -47.13 -17.85 5.74
N ALA A 43 -47.49 -19.13 5.62
CA ALA A 43 -46.57 -20.19 5.21
C ALA A 43 -46.10 -20.03 3.74
N GLY A 44 -47.00 -19.66 2.83
CA GLY A 44 -46.70 -19.40 1.42
C GLY A 44 -45.82 -18.16 1.22
N ALA A 45 -46.11 -17.07 1.92
CA ALA A 45 -45.29 -15.85 1.91
C ALA A 45 -43.92 -16.08 2.53
N ALA A 46 -43.83 -16.85 3.62
CA ALA A 46 -42.55 -17.26 4.20
C ALA A 46 -41.75 -18.16 3.24
N GLY A 47 -42.41 -19.08 2.53
CA GLY A 47 -41.80 -19.91 1.50
C GLY A 47 -41.26 -19.10 0.33
N ILE A 48 -42.05 -18.17 -0.22
CA ILE A 48 -41.64 -17.27 -1.30
C ILE A 48 -40.50 -16.36 -0.85
N ALA A 49 -40.57 -15.82 0.38
CA ALA A 49 -39.50 -14.99 0.95
C ALA A 49 -38.20 -15.79 1.13
N ALA A 50 -38.28 -17.03 1.63
CA ALA A 50 -37.13 -17.90 1.79
C ALA A 50 -36.49 -18.26 0.44
N VAL A 51 -37.30 -18.65 -0.55
CA VAL A 51 -36.82 -18.94 -1.92
C VAL A 51 -36.20 -17.69 -2.56
N SER A 52 -36.83 -16.53 -2.40
CA SER A 52 -36.31 -15.25 -2.89
C SER A 52 -34.99 -14.88 -2.23
N ALA A 53 -34.86 -15.08 -0.91
CA ALA A 53 -33.63 -14.83 -0.17
C ALA A 53 -32.50 -15.78 -0.58
N VAL A 54 -32.80 -17.06 -0.81
CA VAL A 54 -31.83 -18.05 -1.32
C VAL A 54 -31.41 -17.71 -2.75
N ALA A 55 -32.36 -17.39 -3.63
CA ALA A 55 -32.07 -16.97 -5.00
C ALA A 55 -31.22 -15.70 -5.05
N LEU A 56 -31.54 -14.70 -4.21
CA LEU A 56 -30.73 -13.48 -4.05
C LEU A 56 -29.33 -13.81 -3.53
N THR A 57 -29.21 -14.71 -2.55
CA THR A 57 -27.90 -15.14 -2.01
C THR A 57 -27.07 -15.87 -3.07
N LEU A 58 -27.70 -16.71 -3.89
CA LEU A 58 -27.04 -17.41 -4.99
C LEU A 58 -26.59 -16.43 -6.07
N LEU A 59 -27.44 -15.48 -6.48
CA LEU A 59 -27.10 -14.41 -7.43
C LEU A 59 -25.99 -13.49 -6.89
N GLN A 60 -25.90 -13.34 -5.57
CA GLN A 60 -24.82 -12.59 -4.91
C GLN A 60 -23.48 -13.34 -4.92
N SER A 61 -23.48 -14.67 -5.06
CA SER A 61 -22.23 -15.43 -5.14
C SER A 61 -21.42 -15.03 -6.38
N ASP A 62 -20.10 -14.89 -6.22
CA ASP A 62 -19.19 -14.59 -7.33
C ASP A 62 -19.29 -15.66 -8.43
N ALA A 63 -19.45 -16.93 -8.05
CA ALA A 63 -19.58 -18.04 -8.99
C ALA A 63 -20.81 -17.91 -9.91
N ALA A 64 -21.98 -17.55 -9.37
CA ALA A 64 -23.17 -17.32 -10.18
C ALA A 64 -23.05 -16.01 -10.99
N SER A 65 -22.52 -14.96 -10.36
CA SER A 65 -22.33 -13.66 -11.01
C SER A 65 -21.43 -13.76 -12.24
N ARG A 66 -20.33 -14.53 -12.18
CA ARG A 66 -19.44 -14.77 -13.33
C ARG A 66 -20.11 -15.52 -14.47
N ARG A 67 -21.14 -16.32 -14.20
CA ARG A 67 -21.88 -17.09 -15.21
C ARG A 67 -23.02 -16.30 -15.83
N ILE A 68 -23.65 -15.41 -15.06
CA ILE A 68 -24.90 -14.75 -15.43
C ILE A 68 -24.67 -13.32 -15.91
N LEU A 69 -23.80 -12.56 -15.23
CA LEU A 69 -23.62 -11.14 -15.51
C LEU A 69 -22.70 -10.94 -16.71
N PRO A 70 -23.04 -10.02 -17.64
CA PRO A 70 -22.10 -9.50 -18.61
C PRO A 70 -20.85 -8.93 -17.93
N VAL A 71 -19.71 -9.03 -18.61
CA VAL A 71 -18.39 -8.61 -18.10
C VAL A 71 -18.41 -7.18 -17.51
N GLY A 72 -19.04 -6.23 -18.19
CA GLY A 72 -19.14 -4.84 -17.71
C GLY A 72 -19.97 -4.70 -16.42
N GLN A 73 -21.05 -5.48 -16.28
CA GLN A 73 -21.87 -5.48 -15.08
C GLN A 73 -21.16 -6.17 -13.90
N LEU A 74 -20.44 -7.27 -14.17
CA LEU A 74 -19.61 -7.93 -13.15
C LEU A 74 -18.52 -6.99 -12.62
N ALA A 75 -17.83 -6.26 -13.52
CA ALA A 75 -16.83 -5.26 -13.12
C ALA A 75 -17.45 -4.11 -12.31
N ALA A 76 -18.65 -3.65 -12.68
CA ALA A 76 -19.38 -2.65 -11.88
C ALA A 76 -19.73 -3.19 -10.49
N LYS A 77 -20.26 -4.42 -10.39
CA LYS A 77 -20.57 -5.09 -9.13
C LYS A 77 -19.32 -5.20 -8.24
N ARG A 78 -18.21 -5.70 -8.78
CA ARG A 78 -16.93 -5.84 -8.04
C ARG A 78 -16.45 -4.51 -7.45
N ARG A 79 -16.50 -3.42 -8.22
CA ARG A 79 -16.12 -2.08 -7.72
C ARG A 79 -16.97 -1.60 -6.54
N VAL A 80 -18.27 -1.91 -6.52
CA VAL A 80 -19.13 -1.59 -5.37
C VAL A 80 -18.72 -2.43 -4.16
N GLU A 81 -18.47 -3.73 -4.36
CA GLU A 81 -17.98 -4.61 -3.29
C GLU A 81 -16.62 -4.17 -2.74
N TYR A 82 -15.71 -3.66 -3.57
CA TYR A 82 -14.40 -3.17 -3.14
C TYR A 82 -14.51 -2.00 -2.17
N ASN A 83 -15.34 -1.01 -2.51
CA ASN A 83 -15.60 0.12 -1.62
C ASN A 83 -16.19 -0.36 -0.29
N TYR A 84 -17.19 -1.24 -0.36
CA TYR A 84 -17.83 -1.77 0.83
C TYR A 84 -16.82 -2.51 1.73
N ARG A 85 -16.01 -3.42 1.17
CA ARG A 85 -15.00 -4.18 1.93
C ARG A 85 -13.95 -3.26 2.55
N TRP A 86 -13.47 -2.27 1.80
CA TRP A 86 -12.49 -1.30 2.30
C TRP A 86 -13.04 -0.47 3.45
N THR A 87 -14.24 0.09 3.27
CA THR A 87 -14.93 0.86 4.31
C THR A 87 -15.15 0.02 5.57
N GLN A 88 -15.66 -1.22 5.43
CA GLN A 88 -15.86 -2.12 6.56
C GLN A 88 -14.55 -2.48 7.27
N ALA A 89 -13.46 -2.69 6.53
CA ALA A 89 -12.15 -2.99 7.09
C ALA A 89 -11.59 -1.79 7.88
N LEU A 90 -11.71 -0.57 7.34
CA LEU A 90 -11.30 0.66 8.02
C LEU A 90 -12.14 0.91 9.28
N GLU A 91 -13.46 0.77 9.22
CA GLU A 91 -14.32 0.94 10.39
C GLU A 91 -14.02 -0.11 11.46
N LYS A 92 -13.75 -1.37 11.06
CA LYS A 92 -13.30 -2.40 11.98
C LYS A 92 -11.98 -2.02 12.66
N ALA A 93 -10.99 -1.52 11.91
CA ALA A 93 -9.70 -1.10 12.46
C ALA A 93 -9.87 0.08 13.43
N LYS A 94 -10.66 1.10 13.06
CA LYS A 94 -11.00 2.23 13.95
C LYS A 94 -11.67 1.77 15.24
N LEU A 95 -12.61 0.82 15.16
CA LEU A 95 -13.26 0.24 16.33
C LEU A 95 -12.28 -0.56 17.21
N GLN A 96 -11.32 -1.27 16.61
CA GLN A 96 -10.28 -1.98 17.37
C GLN A 96 -9.38 -1.00 18.13
N VAL A 97 -9.03 0.12 17.51
CA VAL A 97 -8.30 1.21 18.17
C VAL A 97 -9.12 1.79 19.30
N GLN A 98 -10.36 2.19 19.06
CA GLN A 98 -11.24 2.72 20.11
C GLN A 98 -11.42 1.74 21.27
N PHE A 99 -11.64 0.45 20.97
CA PHE A 99 -11.77 -0.59 21.99
C PHE A 99 -10.49 -0.73 22.83
N PHE A 100 -9.32 -0.73 22.20
CA PHE A 100 -8.04 -0.79 22.92
C PHE A 100 -7.83 0.45 23.79
N LEU A 101 -8.16 1.62 23.25
CA LEU A 101 -8.03 2.91 23.90
C LEU A 101 -8.97 3.05 25.11
N SER A 102 -10.14 2.40 25.11
CA SER A 102 -11.07 2.35 26.25
C SER A 102 -10.72 1.29 27.31
N GLY A 103 -9.47 0.86 27.41
CA GLY A 103 -9.02 -0.11 28.44
C GLY A 103 -9.16 -1.59 28.05
N GLY A 104 -9.63 -1.88 26.83
CA GLY A 104 -9.69 -3.24 26.29
C GLY A 104 -10.59 -4.21 27.08
N VAL A 105 -10.21 -5.49 27.13
CA VAL A 105 -11.01 -6.55 27.78
C VAL A 105 -10.94 -6.47 29.32
N ASN A 106 -9.91 -5.83 29.87
CA ASN A 106 -9.60 -5.90 31.30
C ASN A 106 -10.21 -4.77 32.13
N GLU A 107 -10.71 -3.70 31.51
CA GLU A 107 -11.31 -2.55 32.19
C GLU A 107 -12.72 -2.28 31.63
N SER A 108 -13.67 -3.16 31.97
CA SER A 108 -15.07 -3.02 31.54
C SER A 108 -15.90 -2.14 32.49
N SER A 109 -15.36 -1.05 33.03
CA SER A 109 -16.23 -0.01 33.61
C SER A 109 -16.81 0.81 32.46
N ALA A 110 -17.98 0.38 31.99
CA ALA A 110 -18.67 0.91 30.83
C ALA A 110 -18.99 2.42 30.87
N ASP A 111 -18.75 3.09 32.00
CA ASP A 111 -19.18 4.49 32.22
C ASP A 111 -18.04 5.50 32.50
N GLU A 112 -16.76 5.10 32.66
CA GLU A 112 -15.68 6.05 33.05
C GLU A 112 -14.52 6.24 32.05
N ALA A 113 -14.28 5.31 31.13
CA ALA A 113 -13.14 5.37 30.20
C ALA A 113 -13.50 5.78 28.76
N LEU A 114 -14.53 6.63 28.59
CA LEU A 114 -14.57 7.51 27.42
C LEU A 114 -13.39 8.47 27.61
N LEU A 115 -12.23 8.12 27.03
CA LEU A 115 -11.07 9.01 26.95
C LEU A 115 -11.60 10.41 26.66
N ARG A 116 -11.41 11.33 27.61
CA ARG A 116 -11.87 12.71 27.48
C ARG A 116 -11.29 13.23 26.17
N THR A 117 -12.15 13.30 25.16
CA THR A 117 -11.75 13.74 23.84
C THR A 117 -11.84 15.24 23.87
N THR A 118 -10.69 15.90 23.87
CA THR A 118 -10.60 17.35 23.83
C THR A 118 -10.72 17.77 22.38
N ILE A 119 -11.85 18.40 22.05
CA ILE A 119 -12.08 18.95 20.71
C ILE A 119 -11.42 20.32 20.67
N LEU A 120 -10.44 20.50 19.79
CA LEU A 120 -9.72 21.75 19.60
C LEU A 120 -10.14 22.36 18.27
N THR A 121 -11.01 23.36 18.31
CA THR A 121 -11.51 24.07 17.11
C THR A 121 -10.85 25.43 16.92
N GLU A 122 -10.36 26.04 18.00
CA GLU A 122 -9.74 27.37 17.94
C GLU A 122 -8.28 27.26 17.47
N GLU A 123 -7.88 28.16 16.56
CA GLU A 123 -6.54 28.16 15.98
C GLU A 123 -5.44 28.34 17.04
N SER A 124 -5.70 29.15 18.07
CA SER A 124 -4.77 29.38 19.17
C SER A 124 -4.48 28.10 19.97
N GLU A 125 -5.50 27.29 20.26
CA GLU A 125 -5.35 26.04 21.00
C GLU A 125 -4.61 24.98 20.16
N MET A 126 -4.90 24.94 18.86
CA MET A 126 -4.16 24.09 17.93
C MET A 126 -2.70 24.50 17.83
N GLN A 127 -2.40 25.79 17.79
CA GLN A 127 -1.03 26.29 17.78
C GLN A 127 -0.29 25.93 19.07
N GLU A 128 -0.95 26.03 20.24
CA GLU A 128 -0.37 25.57 21.51
C GLU A 128 -0.04 24.07 21.48
N LEU A 129 -0.90 23.24 20.89
CA LEU A 129 -0.62 21.82 20.72
C LEU A 129 0.56 21.58 19.75
N VAL A 130 0.63 22.30 18.62
CA VAL A 130 1.77 22.24 17.69
C VAL A 130 3.07 22.60 18.42
N ASP A 131 3.06 23.67 19.22
CA ASP A 131 4.24 24.10 19.99
C ASP A 131 4.66 23.04 21.03
N LYS A 132 3.69 22.35 21.65
CA LYS A 132 3.93 21.22 22.57
C LYS A 132 4.52 20.00 21.86
N ILE A 133 4.04 19.65 20.66
CA ILE A 133 4.58 18.56 19.83
C ILE A 133 6.04 18.85 19.44
N LEU A 134 6.32 20.11 19.11
CA LEU A 134 7.62 20.56 18.62
C LEU A 134 8.61 20.94 19.72
N SER A 135 8.17 20.98 20.99
CA SER A 135 9.00 21.35 22.13
C SER A 135 10.17 20.39 22.31
N LYS A 136 11.40 20.93 22.35
CA LYS A 136 12.60 20.15 22.66
C LYS A 136 12.71 19.78 24.15
N LYS A 137 12.14 20.60 25.04
CA LYS A 137 12.28 20.42 26.49
C LYS A 137 11.38 19.33 27.03
N ASP A 138 10.15 19.29 26.52
CA ASP A 138 9.16 18.29 26.90
C ASP A 138 8.28 17.96 25.68
N PRO A 139 8.79 17.13 24.76
CA PRO A 139 8.04 16.77 23.58
C PRO A 139 6.81 15.96 23.97
N THR A 140 5.63 16.43 23.57
CA THR A 140 4.43 15.63 23.67
C THR A 140 4.47 14.56 22.58
N ASP A 141 4.68 13.31 22.99
CA ASP A 141 4.64 12.16 22.08
C ASP A 141 3.18 11.88 21.71
N VAL A 142 2.80 12.31 20.52
CA VAL A 142 1.45 12.14 19.96
C VAL A 142 1.48 11.18 18.78
N ARG A 143 0.44 10.36 18.66
CA ARG A 143 0.29 9.40 17.55
C ARG A 143 -1.06 9.57 16.88
N VAL A 144 -1.11 9.36 15.57
CA VAL A 144 -2.38 9.44 14.83
C VAL A 144 -3.22 8.19 15.08
N VAL A 145 -4.40 8.41 15.64
CA VAL A 145 -5.36 7.34 15.98
C VAL A 145 -6.27 7.04 14.81
N ARG A 146 -6.86 8.10 14.23
CA ARG A 146 -7.91 8.00 13.23
C ARG A 146 -7.95 9.25 12.37
N LEU A 147 -8.32 9.04 11.11
CA LEU A 147 -8.78 10.07 10.18
C LEU A 147 -10.21 9.75 9.74
N GLY A 148 -11.06 10.75 9.64
CA GLY A 148 -12.42 10.56 9.13
C GLY A 148 -13.37 11.70 9.47
N LYS A 149 -14.63 11.53 9.08
CA LYS A 149 -15.70 12.43 9.54
C LYS A 149 -16.15 12.04 10.94
N ASP A 150 -16.58 13.04 11.69
CA ASP A 150 -17.33 12.84 12.93
C ASP A 150 -18.82 12.77 12.59
N ALA A 151 -19.50 11.73 13.08
CA ALA A 151 -20.94 11.57 12.87
C ALA A 151 -21.78 12.47 13.78
N GLN A 152 -21.19 12.96 14.87
CA GLN A 152 -21.87 13.85 15.83
C GLN A 152 -21.86 15.30 15.36
N LEU A 153 -20.86 15.68 14.57
CA LEU A 153 -20.75 17.02 13.99
C LEU A 153 -21.40 17.02 12.60
N SER A 154 -22.26 18.00 12.33
CA SER A 154 -22.86 18.20 11.00
C SER A 154 -21.87 18.77 9.96
N SER A 155 -20.58 18.86 10.32
CA SER A 155 -19.55 19.41 9.45
C SER A 155 -19.24 18.47 8.28
N THR A 156 -18.92 19.07 7.14
CA THR A 156 -18.40 18.33 5.97
C THR A 156 -16.90 18.05 6.10
N GLU A 157 -16.25 18.64 7.10
CA GLU A 157 -14.82 18.58 7.35
C GLU A 157 -14.36 17.20 7.87
N PHE A 158 -13.12 16.86 7.53
CA PHE A 158 -12.43 15.71 8.11
C PHE A 158 -11.72 16.10 9.39
N PHE A 159 -11.75 15.21 10.37
CA PHE A 159 -11.06 15.37 11.62
C PHE A 159 -9.90 14.38 11.75
N LEU A 160 -8.90 14.81 12.52
CA LEU A 160 -7.75 14.06 12.97
C LEU A 160 -7.93 13.78 14.46
N TRP A 161 -7.83 12.51 14.84
CA TRP A 161 -7.74 12.12 16.24
C TRP A 161 -6.29 11.78 16.57
N LEU A 162 -5.74 12.47 17.56
CA LEU A 162 -4.41 12.22 18.11
C LEU A 162 -4.54 11.63 19.52
N ILE A 163 -3.62 10.76 19.89
CA ILE A 163 -3.46 10.34 21.28
C ILE A 163 -2.10 10.76 21.79
N SER A 164 -2.05 11.38 22.97
CA SER A 164 -0.81 11.52 23.72
C SER A 164 -0.47 10.19 24.37
N THR A 165 0.68 9.61 24.05
CA THR A 165 1.14 8.36 24.67
C THR A 165 1.48 8.53 26.15
N ARG A 166 1.70 9.78 26.60
CA ARG A 166 2.06 10.11 27.98
C ARG A 166 0.86 10.44 28.86
N SER A 167 -0.03 11.33 28.40
CA SER A 167 -1.21 11.73 29.17
C SER A 167 -2.43 10.86 28.91
N HIS A 168 -2.39 10.02 27.88
CA HIS A 168 -3.55 9.29 27.35
C HIS A 168 -4.70 10.21 26.92
N GLU A 169 -4.47 11.52 26.77
CA GLU A 169 -5.47 12.43 26.24
C GLU A 169 -5.68 12.21 24.76
N VAL A 170 -6.93 12.28 24.32
CA VAL A 170 -7.30 12.23 22.91
C VAL A 170 -7.68 13.62 22.44
N TYR A 171 -7.03 14.10 21.38
CA TYR A 171 -7.36 15.37 20.75
C TYR A 171 -8.12 15.12 19.46
N GLN A 172 -9.20 15.85 19.24
CA GLN A 172 -9.92 15.88 17.97
C GLN A 172 -9.75 17.25 17.32
N LEU A 173 -9.23 17.24 16.09
CA LEU A 173 -8.72 18.43 15.40
C LEU A 173 -9.26 18.51 13.97
N PRO A 174 -9.64 19.68 13.46
CA PRO A 174 -9.90 19.90 12.03
C PRO A 174 -8.65 19.54 11.19
N LEU A 175 -8.77 18.52 10.32
CA LEU A 175 -7.61 17.92 9.62
C LEU A 175 -6.82 18.95 8.83
N THR A 176 -7.50 19.73 7.99
CA THR A 176 -6.86 20.67 7.07
C THR A 176 -6.19 21.82 7.82
N GLN A 177 -6.90 22.42 8.78
CA GLN A 177 -6.37 23.55 9.54
C GLN A 177 -5.16 23.13 10.40
N PHE A 178 -5.31 22.05 11.18
CA PHE A 178 -4.23 21.56 12.03
C PHE A 178 -3.00 21.13 11.25
N THR A 179 -3.15 20.35 10.16
CA THR A 179 -2.00 19.93 9.35
C THR A 179 -1.33 21.09 8.63
N THR A 180 -2.07 22.16 8.28
CA THR A 180 -1.46 23.37 7.72
C THR A 180 -0.58 24.09 8.75
N LEU A 181 -1.04 24.22 10.00
CA LEU A 181 -0.24 24.80 11.09
C LEU A 181 0.99 23.96 11.38
N LEU A 182 0.79 22.63 11.52
CA LEU A 182 1.85 21.68 11.81
C LEU A 182 2.90 21.64 10.69
N GLY A 183 2.47 21.63 9.42
CA GLY A 183 3.36 21.65 8.25
C GLY A 183 4.23 22.90 8.22
N ARG A 184 3.62 24.10 8.37
CA ARG A 184 4.37 25.37 8.46
C ARG A 184 5.37 25.37 9.60
N ALA A 185 5.02 24.75 10.73
CA ALA A 185 5.91 24.68 11.87
C ALA A 185 7.08 23.71 11.63
N PHE A 186 6.84 22.58 10.96
CA PHE A 186 7.91 21.66 10.53
C PHE A 186 8.81 22.24 9.44
N GLU A 187 8.28 23.00 8.48
CA GLU A 187 9.11 23.70 7.46
C GLU A 187 10.11 24.68 8.08
N ARG A 188 9.74 25.30 9.20
CA ARG A 188 10.63 26.21 9.96
C ARG A 188 11.68 25.46 10.77
N GLN A 189 11.48 24.18 11.03
CA GLN A 189 12.44 23.36 11.77
C GLN A 189 13.36 22.60 10.81
N ILE A 190 14.66 22.76 11.02
CA ILE A 190 15.65 21.89 10.37
C ILE A 190 15.56 20.52 11.04
N MET A 191 14.90 19.57 10.38
CA MET A 191 14.86 18.17 10.79
C MET A 191 15.96 17.38 10.09
N SER A 192 16.74 16.61 10.86
CA SER A 192 17.81 15.75 10.34
C SER A 192 17.34 14.35 9.91
N SER A 193 16.09 13.98 10.21
CA SER A 193 15.55 12.66 9.89
C SER A 193 15.27 12.52 8.39
N ALA A 194 15.87 11.50 7.78
CA ALA A 194 15.56 11.06 6.42
C ALA A 194 14.46 9.99 6.43
N PHE A 195 13.60 10.00 5.42
CA PHE A 195 12.59 8.98 5.23
C PHE A 195 13.04 7.90 4.24
N CYS A 196 12.55 6.68 4.47
CA CYS A 196 12.59 5.59 3.53
C CYS A 196 11.19 4.98 3.39
N PHE A 197 10.48 5.30 2.31
CA PHE A 197 9.15 4.78 2.03
C PHE A 197 9.25 3.44 1.30
N VAL A 198 8.54 2.42 1.77
CA VAL A 198 8.51 1.09 1.15
C VAL A 198 7.11 0.82 0.61
N SER A 199 6.98 0.87 -0.71
CA SER A 199 5.79 0.48 -1.45
C SER A 199 5.89 -0.99 -1.84
N ASP A 200 4.75 -1.69 -1.84
CA ASP A 200 4.72 -3.14 -2.05
C ASP A 200 3.69 -3.52 -3.12
N ALA A 201 4.09 -4.42 -4.01
CA ALA A 201 3.28 -5.13 -5.00
C ALA A 201 3.48 -6.66 -4.86
N SER A 202 3.55 -7.16 -3.63
CA SER A 202 3.74 -8.57 -3.27
C SER A 202 2.86 -9.02 -2.11
N ALA A 203 1.70 -8.38 -1.96
CA ALA A 203 0.75 -8.65 -0.87
C ALA A 203 1.38 -8.57 0.53
N SER A 204 2.10 -7.48 0.80
CA SER A 204 2.86 -7.19 2.03
C SER A 204 4.04 -8.14 2.30
N ALA A 205 4.32 -9.13 1.44
CA ALA A 205 5.41 -10.07 1.67
C ALA A 205 6.79 -9.37 1.62
N ALA A 206 6.99 -8.45 0.69
CA ALA A 206 8.24 -7.73 0.57
C ALA A 206 8.39 -6.67 1.66
N SER A 207 7.35 -5.90 1.99
CA SER A 207 7.37 -4.96 3.13
C SER A 207 7.75 -5.66 4.43
N ARG A 208 7.13 -6.83 4.72
CA ARG A 208 7.50 -7.64 5.89
C ARG A 208 8.93 -8.15 5.84
N THR A 209 9.42 -8.49 4.65
CA THR A 209 10.80 -8.93 4.47
C THR A 209 11.79 -7.79 4.73
N VAL A 210 11.55 -6.60 4.17
CA VAL A 210 12.36 -5.40 4.41
C VAL A 210 12.37 -5.06 5.90
N VAL A 211 11.20 -4.99 6.54
CA VAL A 211 11.06 -4.71 7.97
C VAL A 211 11.79 -5.77 8.82
N GLY A 212 11.65 -7.04 8.47
CA GLY A 212 12.33 -8.15 9.15
C GLY A 212 13.85 -8.04 9.06
N LEU A 213 14.38 -7.74 7.87
CA LEU A 213 15.82 -7.52 7.65
C LEU A 213 16.34 -6.33 8.48
N VAL A 214 15.61 -5.21 8.49
CA VAL A 214 15.98 -4.00 9.25
C VAL A 214 15.98 -4.28 10.76
N ARG A 215 14.98 -4.99 11.28
CA ARG A 215 14.91 -5.37 12.69
C ARG A 215 15.99 -6.37 13.07
N ALA A 216 16.19 -7.41 12.26
CA ALA A 216 17.19 -8.45 12.51
C ALA A 216 18.62 -7.89 12.49
N SER A 217 18.90 -6.95 11.59
CA SER A 217 20.19 -6.26 11.50
C SER A 217 20.45 -5.27 12.65
N LYS A 218 19.46 -5.00 13.53
CA LYS A 218 19.57 -4.04 14.64
C LYS A 218 20.14 -2.69 14.17
N THR A 219 19.72 -2.24 13.00
CA THR A 219 20.11 -0.94 12.46
C THR A 219 19.39 0.18 13.23
N ALA A 220 19.96 1.39 13.25
CA ALA A 220 19.37 2.56 13.90
C ALA A 220 18.23 3.18 13.04
N VAL A 221 17.38 2.34 12.45
CA VAL A 221 16.24 2.73 11.62
C VAL A 221 14.97 2.54 12.45
N HIS A 222 14.21 3.62 12.66
CA HIS A 222 12.88 3.47 13.23
C HIS A 222 11.92 2.95 12.16
N VAL A 223 10.99 2.07 12.53
CA VAL A 223 10.10 1.39 11.58
C VAL A 223 8.65 1.66 11.95
N VAL A 224 7.91 2.28 11.03
CA VAL A 224 6.45 2.46 11.07
C VAL A 224 5.84 1.56 10.01
N GLU A 225 5.17 0.50 10.46
CA GLU A 225 4.55 -0.48 9.55
C GLU A 225 3.09 -0.09 9.27
N GLU A 226 2.72 -0.03 8.00
CA GLU A 226 1.34 0.00 7.50
C GLU A 226 0.40 0.91 8.35
N PRO A 227 0.74 2.19 8.55
CA PRO A 227 0.03 3.05 9.49
C PRO A 227 -1.43 3.24 9.07
N LEU A 228 -2.35 3.07 10.02
CA LEU A 228 -3.80 3.14 9.79
C LEU A 228 -4.27 4.48 9.21
N TRP A 229 -3.59 5.57 9.59
CA TRP A 229 -3.91 6.88 9.07
C TRP A 229 -3.60 6.99 7.57
N MET A 230 -2.53 6.36 7.06
CA MET A 230 -2.26 6.33 5.62
C MET A 230 -3.32 5.54 4.85
N ALA A 231 -3.83 4.45 5.43
CA ALA A 231 -4.91 3.66 4.82
C ALA A 231 -6.22 4.48 4.76
N SER A 232 -6.48 5.25 5.81
CA SER A 232 -7.62 6.16 5.88
C SER A 232 -7.47 7.32 4.88
N LEU A 233 -6.26 7.90 4.78
CA LEU A 233 -5.95 8.95 3.80
C LEU A 233 -6.11 8.43 2.38
N ALA A 234 -5.60 7.24 2.05
CA ALA A 234 -5.78 6.63 0.73
C ALA A 234 -7.26 6.48 0.35
N ALA A 235 -8.12 6.08 1.30
CA ALA A 235 -9.57 6.02 1.06
C ALA A 235 -10.20 7.41 0.80
N ILE A 236 -9.76 8.43 1.53
CA ILE A 236 -10.23 9.81 1.35
C ILE A 236 -9.80 10.35 -0.04
N LEU A 237 -8.56 10.05 -0.45
CA LEU A 237 -8.01 10.45 -1.74
C LEU A 237 -8.71 9.77 -2.91
N GLU A 238 -9.02 8.47 -2.82
CA GLU A 238 -9.75 7.76 -3.87
C GLU A 238 -11.12 8.40 -4.15
N HIS A 239 -11.77 8.91 -3.11
CA HIS A 239 -13.05 9.60 -3.25
C HIS A 239 -12.93 11.07 -3.67
N ASN A 240 -11.72 11.57 -3.93
CA ASN A 240 -11.42 12.97 -4.27
C ASN A 240 -11.99 13.96 -3.25
N LEU A 241 -11.94 13.59 -1.97
CA LEU A 241 -12.53 14.39 -0.88
C LEU A 241 -11.56 15.43 -0.31
N LEU A 242 -10.31 15.44 -0.78
CA LEU A 242 -9.30 16.47 -0.50
C LEU A 242 -8.74 16.99 -1.82
N SER A 243 -8.38 18.27 -1.87
CA SER A 243 -7.59 18.81 -2.98
C SER A 243 -6.17 18.23 -2.96
N ALA A 244 -5.50 18.21 -4.10
CA ALA A 244 -4.13 17.72 -4.20
C ALA A 244 -3.16 18.46 -3.26
N SER A 245 -3.25 19.79 -3.19
CA SER A 245 -2.42 20.59 -2.29
C SER A 245 -2.66 20.26 -0.82
N THR A 246 -3.93 20.05 -0.43
CA THR A 246 -4.25 19.67 0.96
C THR A 246 -3.76 18.26 1.27
N ALA A 247 -3.88 17.33 0.32
CA ALA A 247 -3.34 15.98 0.47
C ALA A 247 -1.82 15.98 0.70
N GLU A 248 -1.09 16.80 -0.07
CA GLU A 248 0.36 16.97 0.06
C GLU A 248 0.74 17.52 1.45
N THR A 249 0.06 18.59 1.91
CA THR A 249 0.27 19.16 3.24
C THR A 249 -0.04 18.17 4.36
N VAL A 250 -1.14 17.43 4.26
CA VAL A 250 -1.52 16.39 5.24
C VAL A 250 -0.44 15.32 5.30
N LEU A 251 -0.01 14.81 4.13
CA LEU A 251 1.00 13.76 4.05
C LEU A 251 2.35 14.22 4.62
N PHE A 252 2.81 15.41 4.25
CA PHE A 252 4.02 16.02 4.77
C PHE A 252 3.99 16.10 6.30
N SER A 253 2.92 16.70 6.83
CA SER A 253 2.79 17.00 8.25
C SER A 253 2.69 15.74 9.11
N LEU A 254 1.90 14.76 8.68
CA LEU A 254 1.71 13.52 9.44
C LEU A 254 2.96 12.63 9.38
N CYS A 255 3.66 12.55 8.24
CA CYS A 255 4.94 11.83 8.17
C CYS A 255 6.00 12.46 9.07
N ARG A 256 6.11 13.80 9.10
CA ARG A 256 7.05 14.52 9.99
C ARG A 256 6.69 14.36 11.46
N MET A 257 5.40 14.32 11.78
CA MET A 257 4.93 14.03 13.14
C MET A 257 5.29 12.59 13.58
N GLU A 258 5.10 11.58 12.73
CA GLU A 258 5.54 10.20 13.03
C GLU A 258 7.06 10.08 13.20
N ALA A 259 7.84 10.97 12.57
CA ALA A 259 9.29 11.01 12.76
C ALA A 259 9.71 11.63 14.10
N GLN A 260 8.84 12.43 14.74
CA GLN A 260 9.19 13.23 15.92
C GLN A 260 9.69 12.39 17.11
N PRO A 261 9.03 11.27 17.50
CA PRO A 261 9.51 10.42 18.60
C PRO A 261 10.88 9.80 18.31
N SER A 262 11.24 9.74 17.02
CA SER A 262 12.45 9.12 16.50
C SER A 262 13.59 10.10 16.25
N SER A 263 13.60 11.27 16.90
CA SER A 263 14.68 12.27 16.76
C SER A 263 16.10 11.73 17.00
N LYS A 264 16.25 10.57 17.66
CA LYS A 264 17.52 9.86 17.86
C LYS A 264 17.94 8.98 16.66
N SER A 265 16.99 8.56 15.83
CA SER A 265 17.23 7.72 14.67
C SER A 265 17.43 8.60 13.43
N PRO A 266 18.54 8.45 12.68
CA PRO A 266 18.79 9.25 11.48
C PRO A 266 17.81 8.93 10.35
N THR A 267 17.18 7.74 10.39
CA THR A 267 16.26 7.29 9.35
C THR A 267 14.97 6.72 9.92
N LEU A 268 13.86 7.11 9.30
CA LEU A 268 12.54 6.54 9.49
C LEU A 268 12.14 5.72 8.26
N LEU A 269 11.89 4.42 8.44
CA LEU A 269 11.28 3.56 7.43
C LEU A 269 9.77 3.50 7.62
N ILE A 270 9.00 3.88 6.60
CA ILE A 270 7.53 3.77 6.59
C ILE A 270 7.11 2.79 5.50
N THR A 271 6.43 1.70 5.85
CA THR A 271 5.81 0.83 4.85
C THR A 271 4.40 1.31 4.53
N LEU A 272 4.06 1.38 3.24
CA LEU A 272 2.70 1.74 2.82
C LEU A 272 1.69 0.66 3.28
N PRO A 273 0.44 1.05 3.59
CA PRO A 273 -0.58 0.13 4.09
C PRO A 273 -1.10 -0.77 2.96
N GLY A 274 -0.40 -1.88 2.78
CA GLY A 274 -0.66 -2.90 1.79
C GLY A 274 -0.52 -2.43 0.34
N GLN A 275 -0.61 -3.38 -0.60
CA GLN A 275 -0.44 -3.09 -2.02
C GLN A 275 -1.57 -2.28 -2.65
N ALA A 276 -2.76 -2.25 -2.02
CA ALA A 276 -3.90 -1.47 -2.51
C ALA A 276 -3.65 0.03 -2.52
N SER A 277 -2.87 0.50 -1.54
CA SER A 277 -2.59 1.93 -1.39
C SER A 277 -1.40 2.38 -2.24
N THR A 278 -0.62 1.47 -2.80
CA THR A 278 0.62 1.78 -3.53
C THR A 278 0.37 2.72 -4.70
N ALA A 279 -0.63 2.43 -5.55
CA ALA A 279 -0.87 3.22 -6.75
C ALA A 279 -1.25 4.68 -6.47
N LEU A 280 -1.93 4.93 -5.34
CA LEU A 280 -2.30 6.28 -4.89
C LEU A 280 -1.16 6.99 -4.17
N LEU A 281 -0.54 6.31 -3.21
CA LEU A 281 0.36 6.95 -2.26
C LEU A 281 1.80 7.08 -2.78
N LEU A 282 2.29 6.14 -3.61
CA LEU A 282 3.68 6.19 -4.08
C LEU A 282 3.98 7.46 -4.89
N PRO A 283 3.19 7.84 -5.93
CA PRO A 283 3.44 9.08 -6.66
C PRO A 283 3.35 10.33 -5.77
N LEU A 284 2.39 10.34 -4.84
CA LEU A 284 2.19 11.46 -3.93
C LEU A 284 3.36 11.61 -2.94
N LEU A 285 3.85 10.51 -2.39
CA LEU A 285 5.02 10.50 -1.50
C LEU A 285 6.27 10.97 -2.22
N GLN A 286 6.51 10.51 -3.45
CA GLN A 286 7.64 10.95 -4.25
C GLN A 286 7.58 12.46 -4.55
N LYS A 287 6.38 13.00 -4.77
CA LYS A 287 6.18 14.44 -4.97
C LYS A 287 6.44 15.24 -3.69
N VAL A 288 5.96 14.76 -2.54
CA VAL A 288 6.07 15.46 -1.25
C VAL A 288 7.48 15.36 -0.67
N PHE A 289 8.18 14.25 -0.91
CA PHE A 289 9.48 13.93 -0.34
C PHE A 289 10.51 13.58 -1.43
N PRO A 290 10.75 14.44 -2.44
CA PRO A 290 11.55 14.09 -3.61
C PRO A 290 13.01 13.70 -3.30
N ASP A 291 13.56 14.23 -2.21
CA ASP A 291 14.94 13.97 -1.77
C ASP A 291 15.07 12.75 -0.84
N ASP A 292 13.94 12.17 -0.40
CA ASP A 292 13.94 11.00 0.46
C ASP A 292 14.00 9.69 -0.34
N ARG A 293 14.16 8.58 0.37
CA ARG A 293 14.35 7.27 -0.23
C ARG A 293 13.01 6.59 -0.47
N HIS A 294 12.84 6.03 -1.66
CA HIS A 294 11.65 5.26 -2.03
C HIS A 294 12.08 3.88 -2.50
N VAL A 295 11.43 2.85 -1.98
CA VAL A 295 11.63 1.45 -2.38
C VAL A 295 10.32 0.96 -2.99
N PHE A 296 10.33 0.60 -4.26
CA PHE A 296 9.24 -0.15 -4.87
C PHE A 296 9.58 -1.64 -4.85
N SER A 297 8.83 -2.40 -4.05
CA SER A 297 9.05 -3.82 -3.86
C SER A 297 8.01 -4.65 -4.59
N TYR A 298 8.41 -5.74 -5.24
CA TYR A 298 7.46 -6.61 -5.94
C TYR A 298 7.91 -8.08 -6.02
N THR A 299 6.96 -8.95 -6.37
CA THR A 299 7.19 -10.33 -6.84
C THR A 299 6.29 -10.58 -8.05
N GLY A 300 6.44 -11.72 -8.72
CA GLY A 300 5.54 -12.13 -9.79
C GLY A 300 4.10 -12.27 -9.30
N CYS A 301 3.13 -11.83 -10.11
CA CYS A 301 1.70 -11.79 -9.75
C CYS A 301 1.17 -13.14 -9.22
N VAL A 302 1.59 -14.27 -9.80
CA VAL A 302 1.22 -15.61 -9.31
C VAL A 302 1.65 -15.82 -7.86
N ARG A 303 2.89 -15.44 -7.50
CA ARG A 303 3.36 -15.51 -6.10
C ARG A 303 2.62 -14.52 -5.21
N THR A 304 2.32 -13.32 -5.70
CA THR A 304 1.49 -12.35 -4.99
C THR A 304 0.12 -12.93 -4.62
N VAL A 305 -0.55 -13.62 -5.55
CA VAL A 305 -1.82 -14.32 -5.28
C VAL A 305 -1.65 -15.41 -4.22
N GLN A 306 -0.55 -16.17 -4.26
CA GLN A 306 -0.26 -17.18 -3.24
C GLN A 306 -0.03 -16.57 -1.85
N TYR A 307 0.72 -15.47 -1.77
CA TYR A 307 0.93 -14.71 -0.52
C TYR A 307 -0.39 -14.16 0.04
N ALA A 308 -1.21 -13.56 -0.82
CA ALA A 308 -2.52 -13.04 -0.43
C ALA A 308 -3.44 -14.16 0.10
N ALA A 309 -3.46 -15.32 -0.57
CA ALA A 309 -4.23 -16.48 -0.13
C ALA A 309 -3.74 -17.02 1.23
N GLN A 310 -2.43 -17.10 1.45
CA GLN A 310 -1.87 -17.49 2.75
C GLN A 310 -2.23 -16.47 3.84
N LEU A 311 -2.09 -15.17 3.53
CA LEU A 311 -2.40 -14.10 4.48
C LEU A 311 -3.85 -14.17 4.93
N ARG A 312 -4.81 -14.31 4.00
CA ARG A 312 -6.24 -14.46 4.32
C ARG A 312 -6.51 -15.65 5.23
N LYS A 313 -5.82 -16.78 5.03
CA LYS A 313 -5.96 -17.99 5.87
C LYS A 313 -5.40 -17.77 7.27
N SER A 314 -4.27 -17.08 7.38
CA SER A 314 -3.61 -16.83 8.66
C SER A 314 -4.22 -15.68 9.47
N HIS A 315 -4.95 -14.77 8.82
CA HIS A 315 -5.48 -13.58 9.49
C HIS A 315 -6.72 -13.94 10.32
N PRO A 316 -6.68 -13.78 11.66
CA PRO A 316 -7.81 -14.12 12.49
C PRO A 316 -8.97 -13.14 12.26
N ARG A 317 -10.20 -13.67 12.15
CA ARG A 317 -11.40 -12.83 11.95
C ARG A 317 -11.60 -11.83 13.09
N ALA A 318 -11.26 -12.21 14.32
CA ALA A 318 -11.34 -11.37 15.51
C ALA A 318 -9.94 -11.25 16.14
N LYS A 319 -9.11 -10.36 15.59
CA LYS A 319 -7.84 -9.98 16.21
C LYS A 319 -8.11 -8.89 17.25
N VAL A 320 -7.65 -9.08 18.48
CA VAL A 320 -7.62 -8.01 19.49
C VAL A 320 -6.19 -7.50 19.56
N PRO A 321 -5.93 -6.20 19.33
CA PRO A 321 -4.58 -5.66 19.43
C PRO A 321 -4.08 -5.75 20.87
N LYS A 322 -2.80 -6.07 21.04
CA LYS A 322 -2.12 -6.22 22.35
C LYS A 322 -1.35 -4.97 22.76
N SER A 323 -1.19 -4.01 21.85
CA SER A 323 -0.45 -2.76 22.08
C SER A 323 -1.04 -1.64 21.21
N VAL A 324 -0.74 -0.39 21.57
CA VAL A 324 -1.09 0.78 20.73
C VAL A 324 -0.49 0.64 19.34
N ASP A 325 0.79 0.27 19.23
CA ASP A 325 1.46 0.08 17.94
C ASP A 325 0.78 -1.01 17.09
N GLU A 326 0.21 -2.05 17.70
CA GLU A 326 -0.56 -3.05 16.97
C GLU A 326 -1.96 -2.54 16.58
N ALA A 327 -2.59 -1.75 17.44
CA ALA A 327 -3.89 -1.15 17.15
C ALA A 327 -3.83 -0.14 16.00
N LEU A 328 -2.74 0.63 15.91
CA LEU A 328 -2.54 1.66 14.88
C LEU A 328 -2.05 1.11 13.53
N LYS A 329 -1.87 -0.21 13.40
CA LYS A 329 -1.51 -0.88 12.13
C LYS A 329 -2.76 -1.28 11.36
N PHE A 330 -2.72 -1.14 10.03
CA PHE A 330 -3.78 -1.66 9.15
C PHE A 330 -3.43 -3.02 8.55
N ASP A 331 -3.34 -4.04 9.41
CA ASP A 331 -2.90 -5.41 9.07
C ASP A 331 -3.99 -6.30 8.43
N ASN A 332 -5.11 -5.70 8.04
CA ASN A 332 -6.27 -6.40 7.48
C ASN A 332 -5.95 -6.86 6.04
N PRO A 333 -6.26 -8.12 5.65
CA PRO A 333 -6.00 -8.62 4.29
C PRO A 333 -6.58 -7.75 3.17
N VAL A 334 -7.65 -6.98 3.46
CA VAL A 334 -8.22 -6.01 2.53
C VAL A 334 -7.18 -4.98 2.05
N SER A 335 -6.21 -4.59 2.90
CA SER A 335 -5.12 -3.65 2.55
C SER A 335 -4.24 -4.14 1.41
N VAL A 336 -4.16 -5.46 1.21
CA VAL A 336 -3.37 -6.05 0.14
C VAL A 336 -4.23 -6.67 -0.95
N THR A 337 -5.48 -7.01 -0.68
CA THR A 337 -6.25 -7.78 -1.67
C THR A 337 -7.24 -6.97 -2.46
N THR A 338 -7.68 -5.81 -1.98
CA THR A 338 -8.82 -5.11 -2.56
C THR A 338 -8.35 -3.86 -3.26
N PRO A 339 -8.53 -3.72 -4.59
CA PRO A 339 -8.09 -2.54 -5.30
C PRO A 339 -8.95 -1.36 -4.86
N ILE A 340 -8.28 -0.30 -4.43
CA ILE A 340 -8.97 0.95 -4.10
C ILE A 340 -8.85 1.96 -5.24
N TYR A 341 -7.81 1.90 -6.08
CA TYR A 341 -7.50 2.94 -7.07
C TYR A 341 -7.99 2.61 -8.48
N ARG A 342 -9.12 3.17 -8.90
CA ARG A 342 -9.90 2.62 -10.05
C ARG A 342 -9.49 3.14 -11.43
N THR A 343 -8.20 3.32 -11.69
CA THR A 343 -7.73 3.86 -12.98
C THR A 343 -7.38 2.80 -14.00
N LEU A 344 -7.11 1.55 -13.58
CA LEU A 344 -6.65 0.48 -14.47
C LEU A 344 -7.57 0.28 -15.68
N TYR A 345 -8.89 0.30 -15.47
CA TYR A 345 -9.86 0.14 -16.57
C TYR A 345 -9.91 1.29 -17.57
N LYS A 346 -9.42 2.46 -17.19
CA LYS A 346 -9.28 3.63 -18.06
C LYS A 346 -7.89 3.73 -18.68
N SER A 347 -6.95 2.90 -18.23
CA SER A 347 -5.57 2.90 -18.68
C SER A 347 -5.50 2.49 -20.15
N ALA A 348 -4.80 3.30 -20.97
CA ALA A 348 -4.49 2.96 -22.36
C ALA A 348 -3.64 1.68 -22.47
N ASN A 349 -3.04 1.26 -21.35
CA ASN A 349 -2.16 0.12 -21.22
C ASN A 349 -2.91 -1.20 -21.09
N VAL A 350 -4.23 -1.18 -21.01
CA VAL A 350 -5.05 -2.38 -20.89
C VAL A 350 -5.62 -2.80 -22.25
N MET A 351 -5.52 -4.09 -22.58
CA MET A 351 -6.10 -4.65 -23.80
C MET A 351 -7.61 -4.88 -23.65
N LYS A 352 -8.37 -4.86 -24.75
CA LYS A 352 -9.83 -5.08 -24.75
C LYS A 352 -10.24 -6.40 -24.07
N SER A 353 -9.39 -7.43 -24.16
CA SER A 353 -9.58 -8.76 -23.56
C SER A 353 -9.41 -8.80 -22.04
N PHE A 354 -8.76 -7.81 -21.42
CA PHE A 354 -8.45 -7.80 -19.98
C PHE A 354 -9.67 -8.00 -19.10
N LEU A 355 -10.76 -7.28 -19.40
CA LEU A 355 -11.99 -7.38 -18.65
C LEU A 355 -12.56 -8.79 -18.68
N GLY A 356 -12.47 -9.47 -19.83
CA GLY A 356 -12.91 -10.85 -19.98
C GLY A 356 -12.05 -11.83 -19.18
N SER A 357 -10.71 -11.69 -19.25
CA SER A 357 -9.80 -12.54 -18.49
C SER A 357 -9.95 -12.34 -16.98
N LEU A 358 -10.06 -11.09 -16.51
CA LEU A 358 -10.27 -10.76 -15.10
C LEU A 358 -11.63 -11.26 -14.58
N ALA A 359 -12.68 -11.16 -15.42
CA ALA A 359 -14.00 -11.70 -15.12
C ALA A 359 -14.00 -13.22 -14.96
N SER A 360 -13.10 -13.93 -15.65
CA SER A 360 -12.98 -15.39 -15.52
C SER A 360 -12.42 -15.85 -14.17
N LEU A 361 -11.61 -15.02 -13.52
CA LEU A 361 -10.96 -15.32 -12.24
C LEU A 361 -11.96 -15.25 -11.07
N PRO A 362 -11.84 -16.12 -10.06
CA PRO A 362 -12.55 -15.94 -8.79
C PRO A 362 -12.25 -14.58 -8.18
N ILE A 363 -13.23 -13.95 -7.54
CA ILE A 363 -13.10 -12.59 -6.99
C ILE A 363 -11.82 -12.42 -6.15
N GLU A 364 -11.55 -13.35 -5.24
CA GLU A 364 -10.36 -13.30 -4.38
C GLU A 364 -9.02 -13.23 -5.13
N VAL A 365 -8.95 -13.86 -6.30
CA VAL A 365 -7.77 -13.83 -7.18
C VAL A 365 -7.78 -12.59 -8.04
N ALA A 366 -8.93 -12.26 -8.64
CA ALA A 366 -9.12 -11.07 -9.46
C ALA A 366 -8.72 -9.80 -8.69
N ASP A 367 -9.19 -9.65 -7.45
CA ASP A 367 -8.91 -8.48 -6.61
C ASP A 367 -7.39 -8.32 -6.38
N THR A 368 -6.69 -9.44 -6.15
CA THR A 368 -5.22 -9.43 -5.93
C THR A 368 -4.46 -9.11 -7.21
N VAL A 369 -4.90 -9.66 -8.35
CA VAL A 369 -4.30 -9.40 -9.67
C VAL A 369 -4.48 -7.94 -10.06
N GLU A 370 -5.69 -7.40 -9.92
CA GLU A 370 -6.00 -6.00 -10.21
C GLU A 370 -5.18 -5.06 -9.34
N THR A 371 -5.14 -5.30 -8.03
CA THR A 371 -4.33 -4.51 -7.10
C THR A 371 -2.84 -4.55 -7.44
N TRP A 372 -2.33 -5.73 -7.80
CA TRP A 372 -0.93 -5.91 -8.21
C TRP A 372 -0.63 -5.11 -9.49
N MET A 373 -1.53 -5.17 -10.47
CA MET A 373 -1.39 -4.44 -11.73
C MET A 373 -1.45 -2.93 -11.53
N GLU A 374 -2.35 -2.43 -10.70
CA GLU A 374 -2.42 -1.00 -10.33
C GLU A 374 -1.11 -0.51 -9.70
N ALA A 375 -0.57 -1.26 -8.73
CA ALA A 375 0.68 -0.91 -8.08
C ALA A 375 1.87 -0.90 -9.06
N VAL A 376 1.91 -1.86 -10.00
CA VAL A 376 2.94 -1.94 -11.03
C VAL A 376 2.79 -0.84 -12.08
N ASP A 377 1.57 -0.54 -12.54
CA ASP A 377 1.33 0.51 -13.55
C ASP A 377 1.74 1.88 -12.98
N ALA A 378 1.39 2.18 -11.72
CA ALA A 378 1.81 3.41 -11.05
C ALA A 378 3.34 3.54 -10.95
N PHE A 379 4.06 2.46 -10.62
CA PHE A 379 5.52 2.47 -10.65
C PHE A 379 6.07 2.70 -12.07
N LEU A 380 5.49 2.05 -13.07
CA LEU A 380 5.93 2.21 -14.45
C LEU A 380 5.66 3.64 -14.95
N GLU A 381 4.54 4.26 -14.58
CA GLU A 381 4.24 5.68 -14.88
C GLU A 381 5.35 6.59 -14.33
N LEU A 382 5.71 6.43 -13.06
CA LEU A 382 6.84 7.15 -12.46
C LEU A 382 8.16 6.91 -13.21
N LYS A 383 8.36 5.70 -13.73
CA LYS A 383 9.53 5.37 -14.54
C LYS A 383 9.57 6.09 -15.87
N GLU A 384 8.44 6.24 -16.55
CA GLU A 384 8.38 7.02 -17.80
C GLU A 384 8.64 8.50 -17.54
N GLU A 385 8.19 8.99 -16.39
CA GLU A 385 8.39 10.36 -15.96
C GLU A 385 9.77 10.62 -15.34
N ASP A 386 10.64 9.61 -15.17
CA ASP A 386 11.99 9.78 -14.57
C ASP A 386 12.83 10.87 -15.27
N LYS A 387 12.65 11.04 -16.59
CA LYS A 387 13.34 12.11 -17.33
C LYS A 387 12.89 13.52 -16.92
N VAL A 388 11.67 13.64 -16.43
CA VAL A 388 11.03 14.90 -16.00
C VAL A 388 11.21 15.08 -14.49
N ASN A 389 10.97 14.03 -13.72
CA ASN A 389 11.00 14.04 -12.26
C ASN A 389 12.42 13.88 -11.70
N GLY A 390 13.37 13.39 -12.50
CA GLY A 390 14.79 13.22 -12.14
C GLY A 390 15.05 12.12 -11.10
N TYR A 391 14.04 11.35 -10.73
CA TYR A 391 14.08 10.40 -9.63
C TYR A 391 13.24 9.15 -9.91
N LEU A 392 13.81 7.99 -9.64
CA LEU A 392 13.14 6.69 -9.69
C LEU A 392 13.34 5.94 -8.36
N PRO A 393 12.29 5.32 -7.79
CA PRO A 393 12.42 4.47 -6.62
C PRO A 393 13.41 3.30 -6.81
N TYR A 394 14.08 2.90 -5.72
CA TYR A 394 14.86 1.66 -5.67
C TYR A 394 13.93 0.46 -5.90
N VAL A 395 14.23 -0.35 -6.91
CA VAL A 395 13.41 -1.51 -7.25
C VAL A 395 13.92 -2.76 -6.54
N PHE A 396 13.09 -3.33 -5.67
CA PHE A 396 13.38 -4.55 -4.94
C PHE A 396 12.48 -5.71 -5.40
N LYS A 397 13.05 -6.68 -6.11
CA LYS A 397 12.33 -7.92 -6.45
C LYS A 397 12.59 -9.00 -5.39
N LEU A 398 11.54 -9.34 -4.64
CA LEU A 398 11.58 -10.26 -3.50
C LEU A 398 12.14 -11.66 -3.87
N ASP A 399 11.86 -12.11 -5.09
CA ASP A 399 12.29 -13.42 -5.59
C ASP A 399 13.82 -13.61 -5.58
N TYR A 400 14.59 -12.53 -5.72
CA TYR A 400 16.06 -12.63 -5.74
C TYR A 400 16.64 -13.10 -4.42
N ILE A 401 16.04 -12.70 -3.30
CA ILE A 401 16.58 -13.02 -1.97
C ILE A 401 15.94 -14.27 -1.37
N GLN A 402 14.71 -14.60 -1.76
CA GLN A 402 14.03 -15.79 -1.26
C GLN A 402 14.43 -17.09 -1.97
N ASN A 403 14.79 -17.01 -3.27
CA ASN A 403 15.10 -18.19 -4.06
C ASN A 403 16.59 -18.30 -4.41
N GLY A 404 17.40 -17.29 -4.07
CA GLY A 404 18.82 -17.24 -4.38
C GLY A 404 19.70 -17.79 -3.27
N SER A 405 20.90 -18.24 -3.62
CA SER A 405 21.92 -18.61 -2.63
C SER A 405 22.39 -17.36 -1.87
N LEU A 406 22.32 -17.41 -0.54
CA LEU A 406 22.73 -16.35 0.38
C LEU A 406 24.20 -16.50 0.84
N GLU A 407 24.99 -17.31 0.14
CA GLU A 407 26.44 -17.37 0.34
C GLU A 407 27.09 -16.04 -0.06
N LYS A 408 28.19 -15.67 0.63
CA LYS A 408 29.01 -14.51 0.25
C LYS A 408 29.37 -14.62 -1.24
N GLU A 409 29.43 -13.48 -1.93
CA GLU A 409 29.69 -13.35 -3.38
C GLU A 409 28.53 -13.71 -4.32
N LYS A 410 27.42 -14.26 -3.82
CA LYS A 410 26.24 -14.54 -4.65
C LYS A 410 25.36 -13.30 -4.83
N LYS A 411 24.58 -13.27 -5.92
CA LYS A 411 23.70 -12.13 -6.23
C LYS A 411 22.69 -11.83 -5.11
N ALA A 412 22.10 -12.86 -4.51
CA ALA A 412 21.10 -12.68 -3.45
C ALA A 412 21.70 -12.05 -2.18
N TYR A 413 22.92 -12.45 -1.81
CA TYR A 413 23.68 -11.82 -0.73
C TYR A 413 23.84 -10.32 -0.99
N TRP A 414 24.36 -9.95 -2.18
CA TRP A 414 24.56 -8.55 -2.53
C TRP A 414 23.27 -7.75 -2.68
N CYS A 415 22.16 -8.39 -3.08
CA CYS A 415 20.83 -7.76 -3.05
C CYS A 415 20.41 -7.38 -1.62
N VAL A 416 20.63 -8.26 -0.63
CA VAL A 416 20.33 -7.98 0.78
C VAL A 416 21.21 -6.83 1.30
N VAL A 417 22.51 -6.88 1.02
CA VAL A 417 23.44 -5.81 1.43
C VAL A 417 23.05 -4.47 0.81
N SER A 418 22.78 -4.43 -0.50
CA SER A 418 22.40 -3.20 -1.21
C SER A 418 21.08 -2.63 -0.69
N LEU A 419 20.09 -3.50 -0.43
CA LEU A 419 18.81 -3.09 0.14
C LEU A 419 18.99 -2.49 1.54
N LEU A 420 19.79 -3.15 2.40
CA LEU A 420 20.06 -2.63 3.74
C LEU A 420 20.79 -1.29 3.67
N GLN A 421 21.83 -1.16 2.85
CA GLN A 421 22.56 0.10 2.66
C GLN A 421 21.64 1.23 2.18
N PHE A 422 20.77 0.94 1.20
CA PHE A 422 19.81 1.91 0.70
C PHE A 422 18.84 2.32 1.81
N VAL A 423 18.22 1.37 2.51
CA VAL A 423 17.25 1.65 3.56
C VAL A 423 17.88 2.44 4.71
N THR A 424 19.09 2.06 5.16
CA THR A 424 19.78 2.74 6.27
C THR A 424 20.38 4.09 5.88
N GLY A 425 20.50 4.38 4.58
CA GLY A 425 21.16 5.59 4.09
C GLY A 425 22.68 5.55 4.24
N SER A 426 23.27 4.36 4.40
CA SER A 426 24.72 4.18 4.55
C SER A 426 25.42 4.47 3.22
N ARG A 427 26.26 5.51 3.18
CA ARG A 427 26.79 6.10 1.93
C ARG A 427 28.13 5.51 1.47
N THR A 428 28.93 4.92 2.36
CA THR A 428 30.30 4.48 2.06
C THR A 428 30.58 3.03 2.50
N ARG A 429 31.44 2.36 1.73
CA ARG A 429 31.92 0.96 1.88
C ARG A 429 31.88 0.46 3.33
N ALA A 430 31.03 -0.53 3.63
CA ALA A 430 31.11 -1.46 4.77
C ALA A 430 31.31 -0.90 6.21
N LYS A 431 31.44 0.42 6.43
CA LYS A 431 31.73 1.00 7.74
C LYS A 431 30.47 1.21 8.58
N ASP A 432 29.33 1.49 7.96
CA ASP A 432 28.07 1.75 8.68
C ASP A 432 27.24 0.48 8.94
N LEU A 433 27.36 -0.51 8.05
CA LEU A 433 26.74 -1.83 8.19
C LEU A 433 27.85 -2.84 8.47
N THR A 434 27.93 -3.28 9.71
CA THR A 434 28.94 -4.27 10.12
C THR A 434 28.61 -5.64 9.55
N GLU A 435 29.62 -6.51 9.37
CA GLU A 435 29.40 -7.89 8.94
C GLU A 435 28.41 -8.62 9.86
N GLN A 436 28.44 -8.34 11.17
CA GLN A 436 27.51 -8.93 12.13
C GLN A 436 26.05 -8.55 11.86
N GLN A 437 25.78 -7.31 11.44
CA GLN A 437 24.42 -6.86 11.10
C GLN A 437 23.93 -7.53 9.81
N ILE A 438 24.80 -7.68 8.82
CA ILE A 438 24.51 -8.37 7.56
C ILE A 438 24.26 -9.85 7.81
N ASP A 439 25.13 -10.51 8.58
CA ASP A 439 25.00 -11.93 8.93
C ASP A 439 23.74 -12.21 9.74
N ALA A 440 23.36 -11.31 10.67
CA ALA A 440 22.10 -11.41 11.40
C ALA A 440 20.87 -11.32 10.48
N ALA A 441 20.88 -10.40 9.51
CA ALA A 441 19.81 -10.27 8.54
C ALA A 441 19.71 -11.50 7.61
N ILE A 442 20.86 -12.04 7.18
CA ILE A 442 20.91 -13.25 6.35
C ILE A 442 20.45 -14.48 7.13
N SER A 443 20.86 -14.62 8.39
CA SER A 443 20.41 -15.70 9.26
C SER A 443 18.90 -15.66 9.40
N TRP A 444 18.33 -14.49 9.71
CA TRP A 444 16.88 -14.31 9.80
C TRP A 444 16.16 -14.67 8.51
N LEU A 445 16.73 -14.32 7.35
CA LEU A 445 16.15 -14.62 6.04
C LEU A 445 16.15 -16.13 5.74
N LYS A 446 17.19 -16.86 6.14
CA LYS A 446 17.26 -18.33 6.00
C LYS A 446 16.18 -19.05 6.81
N ASP A 447 15.76 -18.45 7.93
CA ASP A 447 14.72 -19.00 8.80
C ASP A 447 13.29 -18.72 8.28
N GLN A 448 13.13 -17.88 7.24
CA GLN A 448 11.81 -17.55 6.72
C GLN A 448 11.21 -18.68 5.88
N PRO A 449 9.91 -18.98 6.05
CA PRO A 449 9.25 -20.00 5.25
C PRO A 449 9.13 -19.57 3.79
N THR A 450 9.66 -20.39 2.87
CA THR A 450 9.58 -20.15 1.42
C THR A 450 8.45 -20.91 0.74
N LYS A 451 7.85 -21.90 1.41
CA LYS A 451 6.82 -22.77 0.84
C LYS A 451 5.47 -22.05 0.80
N LEU A 452 4.99 -21.80 -0.41
CA LEU A 452 3.66 -21.27 -0.69
C LEU A 452 2.74 -22.38 -1.18
N SER A 453 1.43 -22.24 -0.96
CA SER A 453 0.44 -23.16 -1.52
C SER A 453 0.45 -23.11 -3.04
N SER A 454 0.35 -24.26 -3.71
CA SER A 454 0.26 -24.32 -5.17
C SER A 454 -0.99 -23.58 -5.69
N LEU A 455 -0.83 -22.91 -6.84
CA LEU A 455 -1.89 -22.24 -7.59
C LEU A 455 -2.07 -22.86 -9.00
N ASP A 456 -1.70 -24.12 -9.19
CA ASP A 456 -1.55 -24.73 -10.54
C ASP A 456 -2.80 -24.60 -11.42
N HIS A 457 -3.99 -24.74 -10.84
CA HIS A 457 -5.27 -24.67 -11.54
C HIS A 457 -5.67 -23.26 -12.03
N GLN A 458 -5.14 -22.20 -11.41
CA GLN A 458 -5.44 -20.80 -11.74
C GLN A 458 -4.27 -20.06 -12.36
N ARG A 459 -3.06 -20.63 -12.30
CA ARG A 459 -1.82 -20.02 -12.79
C ARG A 459 -1.95 -19.46 -14.20
N LYS A 460 -2.41 -20.29 -15.16
CA LYS A 460 -2.55 -19.87 -16.56
C LYS A 460 -3.51 -18.70 -16.73
N ALA A 461 -4.65 -18.71 -16.02
CA ALA A 461 -5.64 -17.64 -16.10
C ALA A 461 -5.14 -16.33 -15.47
N VAL A 462 -4.35 -16.42 -14.39
CA VAL A 462 -3.67 -15.26 -13.78
C VAL A 462 -2.64 -14.69 -14.74
N GLU A 463 -1.77 -15.55 -15.30
CA GLU A 463 -0.77 -15.14 -16.29
C GLU A 463 -1.43 -14.50 -17.51
N GLU A 464 -2.48 -15.11 -18.08
CA GLU A 464 -3.26 -14.56 -19.20
C GLU A 464 -3.87 -13.18 -18.86
N THR A 465 -4.39 -13.01 -17.64
CA THR A 465 -4.95 -11.72 -17.22
C THR A 465 -3.88 -10.64 -17.15
N VAL A 466 -2.71 -10.96 -16.59
CA VAL A 466 -1.57 -10.04 -16.54
C VAL A 466 -1.02 -9.76 -17.93
N PHE A 467 -1.00 -10.77 -18.81
CA PHE A 467 -0.64 -10.60 -20.21
C PHE A 467 -1.58 -9.64 -20.92
N ASN A 468 -2.83 -9.48 -20.49
CA ASN A 468 -3.72 -8.47 -21.07
C ASN A 468 -3.35 -7.00 -20.72
N HIS A 469 -2.20 -6.77 -20.07
CA HIS A 469 -1.62 -5.45 -19.81
C HIS A 469 -0.40 -5.16 -20.68
N LYS A 470 -0.53 -4.23 -21.63
CA LYS A 470 0.44 -3.86 -22.66
C LYS A 470 1.80 -3.47 -22.10
N ARG A 471 1.87 -2.80 -20.94
CA ARG A 471 3.16 -2.38 -20.34
C ARG A 471 3.84 -3.49 -19.54
N ILE A 472 3.08 -4.48 -19.10
CA ILE A 472 3.64 -5.64 -18.38
C ILE A 472 4.08 -6.71 -19.40
N LEU A 473 3.45 -6.73 -20.59
CA LEU A 473 3.93 -7.37 -21.81
C LEU A 473 4.96 -6.51 -22.55
N LEU A 474 6.22 -6.54 -22.11
CA LEU A 474 7.34 -6.17 -22.99
C LEU A 474 8.25 -7.39 -23.18
N GLU A 475 8.20 -7.95 -24.39
CA GLU A 475 9.26 -8.74 -25.04
C GLU A 475 9.94 -9.83 -24.19
N ASN A 476 9.19 -10.82 -23.69
CA ASN A 476 9.75 -11.94 -22.91
C ASN A 476 10.52 -11.53 -21.64
N LYS A 477 10.29 -10.32 -21.14
CA LYS A 477 11.04 -9.72 -20.03
C LYS A 477 10.05 -9.14 -19.01
N THR A 478 9.63 -9.97 -18.06
CA THR A 478 8.94 -9.51 -16.84
C THR A 478 9.82 -8.45 -16.16
N LEU A 479 9.36 -7.19 -16.04
CA LEU A 479 10.03 -6.08 -15.32
C LEU A 479 11.55 -6.27 -15.23
N LEU A 480 12.25 -6.15 -16.36
CA LEU A 480 13.71 -6.32 -16.40
C LEU A 480 14.46 -5.10 -15.86
N ASP A 481 14.03 -4.60 -14.71
CA ASP A 481 14.75 -3.57 -13.97
C ASP A 481 14.90 -4.03 -12.54
N THR A 482 15.62 -5.13 -12.37
CA THR A 482 16.54 -5.12 -11.25
C THR A 482 17.80 -4.47 -11.76
N VAL A 483 18.13 -3.33 -11.15
CA VAL A 483 19.53 -2.92 -11.02
C VAL A 483 20.26 -4.19 -10.58
N GLN A 484 21.00 -4.85 -11.48
CA GLN A 484 21.82 -5.98 -11.06
C GLN A 484 22.89 -5.37 -10.17
N PRO A 485 22.91 -5.64 -8.85
CA PRO A 485 23.96 -5.09 -8.03
C PRO A 485 25.27 -5.70 -8.53
N THR A 486 26.15 -4.85 -9.06
CA THR A 486 27.58 -5.14 -9.01
C THR A 486 28.03 -4.92 -7.57
N GLN A 487 29.24 -5.35 -7.19
CA GLN A 487 29.76 -5.28 -5.81
C GLN A 487 29.62 -3.90 -5.10
N HIS A 488 29.25 -2.85 -5.83
CA HIS A 488 29.07 -1.50 -5.34
C HIS A 488 27.78 -0.88 -5.88
N TRP A 489 26.88 -0.46 -4.98
CA TRP A 489 25.93 0.59 -5.30
C TRP A 489 26.72 1.88 -5.54
N THR A 490 27.09 2.17 -6.79
CA THR A 490 27.70 3.47 -7.12
C THR A 490 26.58 4.49 -7.26
N LEU A 491 26.59 5.47 -6.36
CA LEU A 491 25.66 6.58 -6.17
C LEU A 491 25.59 7.57 -7.36
N LYS A 492 25.47 7.08 -8.60
CA LYS A 492 25.49 7.91 -9.82
C LYS A 492 24.30 8.87 -9.94
N GLN A 493 23.22 8.67 -9.18
CA GLN A 493 22.05 9.54 -9.21
C GLN A 493 22.11 10.73 -8.23
N ALA A 494 22.72 10.59 -7.05
CA ALA A 494 22.74 11.70 -6.08
C ALA A 494 23.66 12.85 -6.50
N VAL A 495 24.73 12.55 -7.27
CA VAL A 495 25.63 13.57 -7.85
C VAL A 495 24.91 14.40 -8.92
N LYS A 496 23.90 13.83 -9.58
CA LYS A 496 23.19 14.49 -10.68
C LYS A 496 22.01 15.37 -10.22
N ALA A 497 21.47 15.09 -9.04
CA ALA A 497 20.33 15.80 -8.45
C ALA A 497 20.75 16.91 -7.47
N GLY A 498 22.05 17.07 -7.18
CA GLY A 498 22.53 18.23 -6.42
C GLY A 498 22.02 18.33 -4.99
N CYS A 499 21.97 17.23 -4.23
CA CYS A 499 21.84 17.38 -2.77
C CYS A 499 23.06 18.13 -2.27
N ALA A 500 22.85 19.29 -1.62
CA ALA A 500 23.90 20.06 -0.95
C ALA A 500 24.63 19.25 0.14
N CYS A 501 24.06 18.12 0.56
CA CYS A 501 24.63 17.16 1.50
C CYS A 501 25.52 16.08 0.85
N CYS A 502 25.63 16.04 -0.49
CA CYS A 502 26.28 15.00 -1.28
C CYS A 502 27.35 15.56 -2.22
N ALA A 503 27.84 16.78 -2.00
CA ALA A 503 29.06 17.22 -2.65
C ALA A 503 30.20 16.32 -2.15
N PRO A 504 30.98 15.65 -3.04
CA PRO A 504 32.16 14.93 -2.60
C PRO A 504 33.08 15.93 -1.87
N ASP A 505 33.51 15.57 -0.67
CA ASP A 505 34.57 16.32 0.01
C ASP A 505 35.78 16.36 -0.94
N GLU A 506 36.47 17.51 -1.04
CA GLU A 506 37.59 17.76 -1.97
C GLU A 506 38.82 16.83 -1.75
N ASP A 507 38.69 15.85 -0.86
CA ASP A 507 39.72 14.87 -0.48
C ASP A 507 39.57 13.51 -1.21
N GLU A 508 38.76 13.42 -2.28
CA GLU A 508 38.75 12.21 -3.14
C GLU A 508 40.07 12.08 -3.92
N ASP A 509 40.70 10.90 -3.84
CA ASP A 509 41.95 10.58 -4.52
C ASP A 509 41.88 10.93 -6.02
N PRO A 510 42.86 11.69 -6.56
CA PRO A 510 42.83 12.16 -7.95
C PRO A 510 42.81 11.03 -9.00
N GLU A 511 43.13 9.79 -8.62
CA GLU A 511 43.04 8.60 -9.48
C GLU A 511 41.59 8.17 -9.77
N ASP A 512 40.68 8.30 -8.80
CA ASP A 512 39.26 7.92 -8.97
C ASP A 512 38.47 8.99 -9.76
N MET A 513 38.84 10.26 -9.60
CA MET A 513 38.32 11.37 -10.41
C MET A 513 38.83 11.33 -11.86
N GLY A 514 40.07 10.90 -12.08
CA GLY A 514 40.64 10.74 -13.43
C GLY A 514 39.85 9.74 -14.29
N ALA A 515 39.54 8.57 -13.74
CA ALA A 515 38.80 7.51 -14.43
C ALA A 515 37.33 7.89 -14.74
N LEU A 516 36.71 8.73 -13.91
CA LEU A 516 35.36 9.25 -14.13
C LEU A 516 35.35 10.32 -15.23
N THR A 517 36.37 11.19 -15.23
CA THR A 517 36.53 12.28 -16.19
C THR A 517 36.86 11.75 -17.59
N GLU A 518 37.71 10.72 -17.69
CA GLU A 518 38.00 10.03 -18.96
C GLU A 518 36.76 9.33 -19.55
N LYS A 519 35.95 8.68 -18.70
CA LYS A 519 34.70 8.03 -19.14
C LYS A 519 33.63 9.02 -19.59
N LEU A 520 33.60 10.23 -19.00
CA LEU A 520 32.73 11.33 -19.43
C LEU A 520 33.23 11.99 -20.73
N ALA A 521 34.55 12.08 -20.93
CA ALA A 521 35.16 12.58 -22.16
C ALA A 521 34.94 11.62 -23.35
N ALA A 522 35.01 10.31 -23.12
CA ALA A 522 34.72 9.28 -24.12
C ALA A 522 33.25 9.30 -24.59
N PHE A 523 32.31 9.78 -23.76
CA PHE A 523 30.90 9.94 -24.12
C PHE A 523 30.61 11.17 -25.01
N LYS A 524 31.49 12.18 -25.01
CA LYS A 524 31.34 13.40 -25.83
C LYS A 524 31.87 13.23 -27.25
N ASN A 525 32.81 12.32 -27.49
CA ASN A 525 33.40 12.10 -28.81
C ASN A 525 32.89 10.79 -29.42
N GLY A 526 31.81 10.91 -30.19
CA GLY A 526 31.23 9.79 -30.94
C GLY A 526 32.25 9.15 -31.89
N SER A 527 32.66 7.92 -31.58
CA SER A 527 33.20 7.00 -32.58
C SER A 527 32.71 5.59 -32.31
N LYS A 528 32.05 5.02 -33.32
CA LYS A 528 31.46 3.68 -33.32
C LYS A 528 32.59 2.64 -33.32
N LYS A 529 32.80 1.95 -32.21
CA LYS A 529 33.32 0.58 -32.20
C LYS A 529 32.53 -0.28 -31.20
N PRO A 530 32.13 -1.51 -31.57
CA PRO A 530 31.34 -2.36 -30.69
C PRO A 530 32.28 -2.96 -29.64
N VAL A 531 32.15 -2.53 -28.40
CA VAL A 531 32.73 -3.24 -27.25
C VAL A 531 31.71 -4.32 -26.86
N ASN A 532 32.09 -5.58 -27.06
CA ASN A 532 31.43 -6.73 -26.45
C ASN A 532 31.59 -6.64 -24.93
N GLY A 533 30.68 -5.93 -24.27
CA GLY A 533 30.56 -5.84 -22.82
C GLY A 533 29.09 -5.61 -22.49
N GLY A 534 28.45 -6.60 -21.87
CA GLY A 534 27.02 -6.64 -21.60
C GLY A 534 26.55 -5.56 -20.62
N TYR A 535 26.37 -4.34 -21.13
CA TYR A 535 25.55 -3.30 -20.52
C TYR A 535 24.31 -3.11 -21.37
N VAL A 536 23.12 -3.21 -20.75
CA VAL A 536 21.89 -2.67 -21.31
C VAL A 536 21.60 -1.39 -20.56
N ASP A 537 21.97 -0.27 -21.15
CA ASP A 537 21.39 1.03 -20.79
C ASP A 537 19.93 1.01 -21.27
N GLY A 538 18.98 1.39 -20.41
CA GLY A 538 17.54 1.42 -20.69
C GLY A 538 17.12 2.45 -21.75
N LYS A 539 18.01 2.79 -22.69
CA LYS A 539 17.85 3.84 -23.71
C LYS A 539 17.87 3.34 -25.15
N THR A 540 18.10 2.06 -25.42
CA THR A 540 18.05 1.58 -26.81
C THR A 540 16.60 1.34 -27.26
N ALA A 541 16.11 2.23 -28.13
CA ALA A 541 14.94 1.98 -28.96
C ALA A 541 15.16 0.72 -29.81
N PHE A 542 14.18 -0.19 -29.80
CA PHE A 542 14.22 -1.39 -30.64
C PHE A 542 13.17 -1.31 -31.75
N ALA A 543 13.66 -1.56 -32.97
CA ALA A 543 12.86 -1.82 -34.15
C ALA A 543 12.74 -3.34 -34.29
N PHE A 544 11.52 -3.89 -34.40
CA PHE A 544 11.32 -5.13 -35.16
C PHE A 544 9.88 -5.35 -35.64
N ASP A 545 9.80 -5.99 -36.81
CA ASP A 545 8.67 -6.18 -37.72
C ASP A 545 7.91 -7.50 -37.43
N PRO A 546 6.57 -7.46 -37.25
CA PRO A 546 5.74 -8.60 -36.88
C PRO A 546 5.48 -9.62 -37.99
N THR A 547 6.00 -9.46 -39.21
CA THR A 547 5.72 -10.36 -40.34
C THR A 547 6.44 -11.72 -40.29
N ARG A 548 7.25 -12.02 -39.26
CA ARG A 548 8.04 -13.26 -39.20
C ARG A 548 7.46 -14.40 -38.34
N PHE A 549 6.24 -14.27 -37.85
CA PHE A 549 5.55 -15.33 -37.10
C PHE A 549 4.28 -15.78 -37.81
N SER A 550 4.46 -16.50 -38.92
CA SER A 550 3.50 -17.49 -39.39
C SER A 550 4.26 -18.78 -39.75
N THR A 551 4.29 -19.71 -38.81
CA THR A 551 4.19 -21.18 -38.97
C THR A 551 4.18 -21.82 -37.60
#